data_AF-A0A1F8RPT4-F1
#
_entry.id   AF-A0A1F8RPT4-F1
#
_cell.length_a   1.000
_cell.length_b   1.000
_cell.length_c   1.000
_cell.angle_alpha   90.00
_cell.angle_beta   90.00
_cell.angle_gamma   90.00
#
_symmetry.space_group_name_H-M   'P 1'
#
loop_
_entity.id
_entity.type
_entity.pdbx_description
1 polymer ?
#
loop_
_entity_poly.entity_id
_entity_poly.type
_entity_poly.pdbx_seq_one_letter_code
_entity_poly.pdbx_strand_id
1 'polypeptide(L)' 'MGEADAGLVYGSDAVAAPELKTLAIPTGFNVIAQYPIAALARAPHPDLAQAFVGDVLSSAGQAVLKKWGFIPIH' A
#
# COMPACT_ATOMS: atom_id res chain seq x y z
N MET A 1 -5.18 5.91 25.72
CA MET A 1 -4.61 6.32 24.42
C MET A 1 -3.19 6.79 24.66
N GLY A 2 -2.22 6.32 23.86
CA GLY A 2 -0.79 6.56 24.09
C GLY A 2 -0.11 5.47 24.90
N GLU A 3 -0.36 4.19 24.59
CA GLU A 3 0.25 3.07 25.32
C GLU A 3 1.72 2.81 24.92
N ALA A 4 2.19 3.39 23.81
CA ALA A 4 3.56 3.23 23.33
C ALA A 4 4.14 4.59 22.88
N ASP A 5 5.43 4.79 23.19
CA ASP A 5 6.18 6.00 22.82
C ASP A 5 6.59 6.02 21.33
N ALA A 6 6.70 4.84 20.69
CA ALA A 6 7.04 4.67 19.28
C ALA A 6 6.53 3.33 18.73
N GLY A 7 6.39 3.24 17.40
CA GLY A 7 6.03 2.01 16.69
C GLY A 7 6.66 1.95 15.29
N LEU A 8 6.84 0.74 14.78
CA LEU A 8 7.22 0.49 13.38
C LEU A 8 5.93 0.35 12.56
N VAL A 9 5.80 1.17 11.53
CA VAL A 9 4.60 1.23 10.67
C VAL A 9 5.02 1.31 9.21
N TYR A 10 4.07 1.07 8.30
CA TYR A 10 4.31 1.32 6.88
C TYR A 10 4.24 2.82 6.57
N GLY A 11 4.91 3.24 5.50
CA GLY A 11 4.84 4.64 5.05
C GLY A 11 3.41 5.09 4.75
N SER A 12 2.56 4.19 4.25
CA SER A 12 1.13 4.45 4.02
C SER A 12 0.36 4.78 5.29
N ASP A 13 0.68 4.13 6.41
CA ASP A 13 0.01 4.36 7.69
C ASP A 13 0.35 5.76 8.24
N ALA A 14 1.60 6.18 8.05
CA ALA A 14 2.06 7.51 8.44
C ALA A 14 1.42 8.63 7.60
N VAL A 15 1.12 8.39 6.32
CA VAL A 15 0.37 9.35 5.48
C VAL A 15 -1.06 9.54 6.02
N ALA A 16 -1.65 8.51 6.60
CA ALA A 16 -3.00 8.56 7.18
C ALA A 16 -3.05 9.20 8.58
N ALA A 17 -1.90 9.38 9.24
CA ALA A 17 -1.77 9.93 10.59
C ALA A 17 -0.78 11.12 10.63
N PRO A 18 -1.13 12.27 10.00
CA PRO A 18 -0.22 13.42 9.83
C PRO A 18 0.21 14.08 11.15
N GLU A 19 -0.46 13.78 12.26
CA GLU A 19 -0.11 14.24 13.61
C GLU A 19 1.12 13.55 14.19
N LEU A 20 1.51 12.40 13.65
CA LEU A 20 2.67 11.63 14.11
C LEU A 20 3.97 12.17 13.50
N LYS A 21 5.04 12.14 14.29
CA LYS A 21 6.40 12.37 13.78
C LYS A 21 6.95 11.06 13.22
N THR A 22 7.50 11.12 12.02
CA THR A 22 8.10 9.96 11.34
C THR A 22 9.61 10.03 11.33
N LEU A 23 10.25 8.87 11.48
CA LEU A 23 11.69 8.70 11.31
C LEU A 23 11.90 7.62 10.25
N ALA A 24 12.67 7.93 9.20
CA ALA A 24 12.95 6.97 8.14
C ALA A 24 13.89 5.87 8.64
N ILE A 25 13.54 4.61 8.38
CA ILE A 25 14.43 3.47 8.60
C ILE A 25 15.50 3.48 7.51
N PRO A 26 16.80 3.45 7.85
CA PRO A 26 17.86 3.44 6.84
C PRO A 26 17.72 2.22 5.91
N THR A 27 18.03 2.38 4.62
CA THR A 27 17.75 1.38 3.57
C THR A 27 18.31 -0.01 3.88
N GLY A 28 19.49 -0.11 4.50
CA GLY A 28 20.10 -1.40 4.87
C GLY A 28 19.37 -2.17 5.98
N PHE A 29 18.46 -1.51 6.71
CA PHE A 29 17.62 -2.12 7.74
C PHE A 29 16.14 -2.15 7.35
N ASN A 30 15.80 -1.57 6.20
CA ASN A 30 14.42 -1.45 5.74
C ASN A 30 14.07 -2.58 4.78
N VAL A 31 12.82 -3.06 4.86
CA VAL A 31 12.27 -4.05 3.93
C VAL A 31 11.24 -3.36 3.06
N ILE A 32 11.33 -3.53 1.74
CA ILE A 32 10.32 -3.03 0.82
C ILE A 32 9.09 -3.94 0.94
N ALA A 33 7.98 -3.37 1.41
CA ALA A 33 6.71 -4.07 1.49
C ALA A 33 6.14 -4.31 0.08
N GLN A 34 5.77 -5.56 -0.21
CA GLN A 34 5.14 -5.96 -1.47
C GLN A 34 3.68 -6.34 -1.22
N TYR A 35 2.78 -5.79 -2.03
CA TYR A 35 1.33 -6.00 -1.93
C TYR A 35 0.80 -6.64 -3.21
N PRO A 36 0.90 -7.98 -3.35
CA PRO A 36 0.41 -8.65 -4.56
C PRO A 36 -1.11 -8.58 -4.64
N ILE A 37 -1.64 -8.42 -5.85
CA ILE A 37 -3.06 -8.49 -6.16
C ILE A 37 -3.31 -9.56 -7.23
N ALA A 38 -4.33 -10.39 -7.04
CA ALA A 38 -4.69 -11.45 -7.98
C ALA A 38 -6.20 -11.69 -7.98
N ALA A 39 -6.75 -12.01 -9.15
CA ALA A 39 -8.12 -12.49 -9.28
C ALA A 39 -8.21 -13.94 -8.73
N LEU A 40 -9.27 -14.24 -7.98
CA LEU A 40 -9.49 -15.60 -7.47
C LEU A 40 -9.77 -16.57 -8.62
N ALA A 41 -9.16 -17.75 -8.58
CA ALA A 41 -9.33 -18.80 -9.60
C ALA A 41 -10.78 -19.28 -9.77
N ARG A 42 -11.63 -19.11 -8.74
CA ARG A 42 -13.06 -19.45 -8.74
C ARG A 42 -13.92 -18.23 -8.40
N ALA A 43 -13.54 -17.05 -8.88
CA ALA A 43 -14.35 -15.85 -8.71
C ALA A 43 -15.76 -16.06 -9.32
N PRO A 44 -16.84 -15.70 -8.62
CA PRO A 44 -18.20 -15.76 -9.17
C PRO A 44 -18.39 -14.91 -10.43
N HIS A 45 -17.56 -13.86 -10.57
CA HIS A 45 -17.52 -12.95 -11.71
C HIS A 45 -16.06 -12.78 -12.19
N PRO A 46 -15.53 -13.71 -13.00
CA PRO A 46 -14.11 -13.72 -13.37
C PRO A 46 -13.70 -12.48 -14.17
N ASP A 47 -14.56 -12.01 -15.08
CA ASP A 47 -14.26 -10.84 -15.92
C ASP A 47 -14.18 -9.56 -15.09
N LEU A 48 -15.10 -9.39 -14.13
CA LEU A 48 -15.06 -8.25 -13.20
C LEU A 48 -13.85 -8.31 -12.27
N ALA A 49 -13.46 -9.50 -11.81
CA ALA A 49 -12.26 -9.66 -11.00
C ALA A 49 -11.00 -9.27 -11.77
N GLN A 50 -10.87 -9.68 -13.03
CA GLN A 50 -9.74 -9.25 -13.87
C GLN A 50 -9.79 -7.75 -14.18
N ALA A 51 -10.97 -7.20 -14.47
CA ALA A 51 -11.14 -5.77 -14.70
C ALA A 51 -10.72 -4.93 -13.49
N PHE A 52 -11.05 -5.37 -12.27
CA PHE A 52 -10.61 -4.70 -11.04
C PHE A 52 -9.09 -4.75 -10.85
N VAL A 53 -8.47 -5.91 -11.10
CA VAL A 53 -6.99 -6.00 -11.10
C VAL A 53 -6.40 -5.02 -12.11
N GLY A 54 -6.95 -4.97 -13.33
CA GLY A 54 -6.54 -4.02 -14.36
C GLY A 54 -6.68 -2.56 -13.94
N ASP A 55 -7.78 -2.21 -13.26
CA ASP A 55 -8.04 -0.86 -12.76
C ASP A 55 -7.03 -0.44 -11.69
N VAL A 56 -6.75 -1.32 -10.72
CA VAL A 56 -5.73 -1.09 -9.67
C VAL A 56 -4.33 -0.91 -10.27
N LEU A 57 -4.01 -1.67 -11.34
CA LEU A 57 -2.73 -1.60 -12.05
C LEU A 57 -2.66 -0.46 -13.09
N SER A 58 -3.78 0.21 -13.38
CA SER A 58 -3.83 1.33 -14.33
C SER A 58 -3.05 2.55 -13.83
N SER A 59 -2.75 3.50 -14.72
CA SER A 59 -2.11 4.76 -14.33
C SER A 59 -2.94 5.54 -13.30
N ALA A 60 -4.27 5.51 -13.42
CA ALA A 60 -5.18 6.14 -12.47
C ALA A 60 -5.16 5.42 -11.11
N GLY A 61 -5.24 4.09 -11.10
CA GLY A 61 -5.17 3.28 -9.88
C GLY A 61 -3.84 3.47 -9.14
N GLN A 62 -2.72 3.43 -9.87
CA GLN A 62 -1.39 3.68 -9.31
C GLN A 62 -1.24 5.12 -8.77
N ALA A 63 -1.86 6.12 -9.41
CA ALA A 63 -1.86 7.49 -8.90
C ALA A 63 -2.61 7.62 -7.56
N VAL A 64 -3.72 6.89 -7.39
CA VAL A 64 -4.44 6.82 -6.10
C VAL A 64 -3.58 6.16 -5.04
N LEU A 65 -2.96 5.02 -5.33
CA LEU A 65 -2.07 4.33 -4.40
C LEU A 65 -0.89 5.21 -3.97
N LYS A 66 -0.25 5.89 -4.92
CA LYS A 66 0.85 6.83 -4.64
C LYS A 66 0.42 7.99 -3.74
N LYS A 67 -0.78 8.53 -3.95
CA LYS A 67 -1.35 9.59 -3.10
C LYS A 67 -1.43 9.16 -1.62
N TRP A 68 -1.64 7.87 -1.38
CA TRP A 68 -1.76 7.29 -0.03
C TRP A 68 -0.48 6.62 0.48
N GLY A 69 0.68 6.92 -0.11
CA GLY A 69 1.97 6.48 0.41
C GLY A 69 2.41 5.07 0.00
N PHE A 70 1.69 4.43 -0.94
CA PHE A 70 2.16 3.19 -1.56
C PHE A 70 3.19 3.49 -2.67
N ILE A 71 4.17 2.61 -2.82
CA ILE A 71 5.17 2.70 -3.89
C ILE A 71 4.58 2.08 -5.16
N PRO A 72 4.67 2.74 -6.33
CA PRO A 72 4.18 2.18 -7.59
C PRO A 72 4.90 0.90 -7.98
N ILE A 73 4.20 0.06 -8.74
CA ILE A 73 4.80 -1.12 -9.37
C ILE A 73 5.70 -0.64 -10.53
N HIS A 74 6.92 -1.18 -10.62
CA HIS A 74 7.85 -0.96 -11.73
C HIS A 74 7.76 -2.10 -12.75
#